data_AF-A0AAV6D409-F1
#
_entry.id   AF-A0AAV6D409-F1
#
_cell.length_a   1.000
_cell.length_b   1.000
_cell.length_c   1.000
_cell.angle_alpha   90.00
_cell.angle_beta   90.00
_cell.angle_gamma   90.00
#
_symmetry.space_group_name_H-M   'P 1'
#
loop_
_entity.id
_entity.type
_entity.pdbx_description
1 polymer ?
#
loop_
_entity_poly.entity_id
_entity_poly.type
_entity_poly.pdbx_seq_one_letter_code
_entity_poly.pdbx_strand_id
1 'polypeptide(L)'
;MDASLLGSNTNQIVPIVFQEAPLDEALKNLIEQNHLNVVLDPKVSSYFDPTDHTVHNAPAISIHWSKITARQAIVALCENYDLIIVKDSATGDIRIKPKN
;
A
#
# COMPACT_ATOMS: atom_id res chain seq x y z
N MET A 1 -6.83 -11.57 -2.35
CA MET A 1 -6.40 -10.20 -2.68
C MET A 1 -6.62 -9.98 -4.16
N ASP A 2 -7.29 -8.91 -4.58
CA ASP A 2 -7.60 -8.67 -6.00
C ASP A 2 -6.67 -7.59 -6.58
N ALA A 3 -5.47 -8.01 -6.96
CA ALA A 3 -4.50 -7.12 -7.57
C ALA A 3 -5.01 -6.55 -8.90
N SER A 4 -5.88 -7.27 -9.64
CA SER A 4 -6.28 -6.90 -11.01
C SER A 4 -6.83 -5.48 -11.13
N LEU A 5 -7.39 -4.97 -10.03
CA LEU A 5 -7.88 -3.61 -9.86
C LEU A 5 -6.85 -2.51 -10.16
N LEU A 6 -5.55 -2.70 -9.89
CA LEU A 6 -4.51 -1.64 -10.01
C LEU A 6 -4.17 -1.20 -11.46
N GLY A 7 -4.91 -1.63 -12.50
CA GLY A 7 -4.65 -1.27 -13.89
C GLY A 7 -3.30 -1.77 -14.47
N SER A 8 -3.06 -1.50 -15.75
CA SER A 8 -1.92 -2.02 -16.55
C SER A 8 -0.72 -1.05 -16.67
N ASN A 9 -0.86 0.20 -16.21
CA ASN A 9 0.19 1.23 -16.30
C ASN A 9 1.40 0.98 -15.38
N THR A 10 1.36 -0.08 -14.59
CA THR A 10 2.39 -0.46 -13.62
C THR A 10 3.43 -1.43 -14.17
N ASN A 11 3.35 -1.84 -15.44
CA ASN A 11 4.15 -2.95 -15.98
C ASN A 11 5.65 -2.64 -16.18
N GLN A 12 6.10 -1.42 -15.92
CA GLN A 12 7.52 -1.08 -16.00
C GLN A 12 8.28 -1.78 -14.85
N ILE A 13 9.34 -2.51 -15.21
CA ILE A 13 10.23 -3.15 -14.25
C ILE A 13 11.35 -2.17 -13.89
N VAL A 14 11.40 -1.76 -12.63
CA VAL A 14 12.38 -0.81 -12.11
C VAL A 14 12.88 -1.26 -10.73
N PRO A 15 14.07 -0.83 -10.30
CA PRO A 15 14.47 -0.99 -8.92
C PRO A 15 13.64 -0.07 -8.01
N ILE A 16 13.20 -0.60 -6.86
CA ILE A 16 12.45 0.13 -5.83
C ILE A 16 13.21 -0.02 -4.52
N VAL A 17 13.50 1.11 -3.87
CA VAL A 17 14.29 1.18 -2.64
C VAL A 17 13.60 2.10 -1.64
N PHE A 18 13.34 1.57 -0.44
CA PHE A 18 12.86 2.32 0.71
C PHE A 18 13.85 2.10 1.86
N GLN A 19 14.24 3.18 2.54
CA GLN A 19 15.16 3.16 3.67
C GLN A 19 14.47 3.85 4.83
N GLU A 20 14.07 3.06 5.84
CA GLU A 20 13.35 3.54 7.03
C GLU A 20 12.12 4.42 6.70
N ALA A 21 11.44 4.12 5.59
CA ALA A 21 10.30 4.89 5.13
C ALA A 21 9.01 4.40 5.82
N PRO A 22 8.08 5.28 6.22
CA PRO A 22 6.76 4.86 6.67
C PRO A 22 6.02 4.05 5.59
N LEU A 23 5.36 2.95 5.98
CA LEU A 23 4.64 2.07 5.05
C LEU A 23 3.60 2.81 4.19
N ASP A 24 2.86 3.73 4.79
CA ASP A 24 1.84 4.52 4.12
C ASP A 24 2.44 5.47 3.08
N GLU A 25 3.57 6.11 3.41
CA GLU A 25 4.33 6.94 2.49
C GLU A 25 4.89 6.12 1.32
N ALA A 26 5.45 4.94 1.60
CA ALA A 26 5.94 4.04 0.56
C ALA A 26 4.84 3.62 -0.41
N LEU A 27 3.66 3.25 0.10
CA LEU A 27 2.48 2.93 -0.73
C LEU A 27 2.00 4.14 -1.53
N LYS A 28 1.89 5.31 -0.91
CA LYS A 28 1.48 6.56 -1.56
C LYS A 28 2.42 6.91 -2.72
N ASN A 29 3.73 6.82 -2.51
CA ASN A 29 4.73 7.08 -3.55
C ASN A 29 4.56 6.12 -4.74
N LEU A 30 4.33 4.83 -4.50
CA LEU A 30 4.09 3.87 -5.58
C LEU A 30 2.79 4.15 -6.35
N ILE A 31 1.73 4.57 -5.67
CA ILE A 31 0.44 4.92 -6.26
C ILE A 31 0.58 6.17 -7.15
N GLU A 32 1.17 7.23 -6.61
CA GLU A 32 1.31 8.52 -7.29
C GLU A 32 2.24 8.44 -8.50
N GLN A 33 3.40 7.81 -8.36
CA GLN A 33 4.38 7.67 -9.45
C GLN A 33 3.85 6.87 -10.65
N ASN A 34 2.87 6.00 -10.42
CA ASN A 34 2.28 5.15 -11.46
C ASN A 34 0.87 5.61 -11.85
N HIS A 35 0.46 6.79 -11.39
CA HIS A 35 -0.85 7.39 -11.68
C HIS A 35 -2.02 6.42 -11.42
N LEU A 36 -1.97 5.69 -10.31
CA LEU A 36 -2.99 4.71 -9.95
C LEU A 36 -4.17 5.40 -9.27
N ASN A 37 -5.39 5.10 -9.74
CA ASN A 37 -6.61 5.58 -9.10
C ASN A 37 -6.95 4.71 -7.88
N VAL A 38 -6.14 4.81 -6.84
CA VAL A 38 -6.23 4.02 -5.61
C VAL A 38 -6.18 4.96 -4.42
N VAL A 39 -7.11 4.79 -3.49
CA VAL A 39 -7.20 5.55 -2.25
C VAL A 39 -6.61 4.75 -1.11
N LEU A 40 -5.77 5.37 -0.29
CA LEU A 40 -5.27 4.76 0.94
C LEU A 40 -6.25 5.04 2.08
N ASP A 41 -6.67 4.00 2.80
CA ASP A 41 -7.49 4.16 4.00
C ASP A 41 -6.67 4.85 5.11
N PRO A 42 -7.20 5.85 5.82
CA PRO A 42 -6.48 6.53 6.91
C PRO A 42 -5.94 5.58 8.00
N LYS A 43 -6.57 4.41 8.17
CA LYS A 43 -6.13 3.38 9.11
C LYS A 43 -4.79 2.73 8.74
N VAL A 44 -4.30 2.92 7.51
CA VAL A 44 -2.96 2.48 7.10
C VAL A 44 -1.88 3.41 7.65
N SER A 45 -2.15 4.72 7.73
CA SER A 45 -1.21 5.71 8.25
C SER A 45 -1.13 5.70 9.78
N SER A 46 -2.23 5.39 10.45
CA SER A 46 -2.27 5.29 11.91
C SER A 46 -3.38 4.37 12.38
N TYR A 47 -3.16 3.68 13.49
CA TYR A 47 -4.18 2.87 14.13
C TYR A 47 -4.17 3.10 15.64
N PHE A 48 -5.36 3.01 16.25
CA PHE A 48 -5.49 3.03 17.71
C PHE A 48 -5.34 1.61 18.24
N ASP A 49 -4.39 1.41 19.16
CA ASP A 49 -4.22 0.14 19.86
C ASP A 49 -5.03 0.17 21.17
N PRO A 50 -6.08 -0.67 21.31
CA PRO A 50 -6.91 -0.71 22.50
C PRO A 50 -6.21 -1.34 23.71
N THR A 51 -5.05 -1.99 23.53
CA THR A 51 -4.32 -2.64 24.62
C THR A 51 -3.48 -1.65 25.43
N ASP A 52 -2.89 -0.65 24.77
CA ASP A 52 -2.09 0.40 25.40
C ASP A 52 -2.76 1.78 25.39
N HIS A 53 -3.93 1.91 24.75
CA HIS A 53 -4.69 3.15 24.60
C HIS A 53 -3.93 4.27 23.86
N THR A 54 -3.02 3.92 22.95
CA THR A 54 -2.24 4.89 22.17
C THR A 54 -2.50 4.78 20.66
N VAL A 55 -2.19 5.87 19.95
CA VAL A 55 -2.22 5.89 18.48
C VAL A 55 -0.82 5.58 17.98
N HIS A 56 -0.71 4.51 17.21
CA HIS A 56 0.51 4.10 16.54
C HIS A 56 0.51 4.60 15.10
N ASN A 57 1.67 5.06 14.63
CA ASN A 57 1.88 5.43 13.23
C ASN A 57 2.16 4.18 12.39
N ALA A 58 2.13 4.35 11.06
CA ALA A 58 2.57 3.33 10.12
C ALA A 58 4.00 2.84 10.47
N PRO A 59 4.27 1.52 10.40
CA PRO A 59 5.59 0.99 10.66
C PRO A 59 6.60 1.48 9.62
N ALA A 60 7.84 1.72 10.04
CA ALA A 60 8.94 2.02 9.14
C ALA A 60 9.40 0.73 8.42
N ILE A 61 9.66 0.83 7.12
CA ILE A 61 10.06 -0.27 6.25
C ILE A 61 11.41 0.02 5.59
N SER A 62 12.22 -1.02 5.46
CA SER A 62 13.46 -0.99 4.68
C SER A 62 13.45 -2.12 3.67
N ILE A 63 13.33 -1.78 2.38
CA ILE A 63 13.13 -2.73 1.29
C ILE A 63 14.01 -2.34 0.11
N HIS A 64 14.60 -3.34 -0.54
CA HIS A 64 15.34 -3.17 -1.77
C HIS A 64 14.95 -4.26 -2.77
N TRP A 65 14.17 -3.89 -3.78
CA TRP A 65 13.80 -4.76 -4.89
C TRP A 65 14.50 -4.30 -6.16
N SER A 66 15.20 -5.21 -6.85
CA SER A 66 15.99 -4.87 -8.04
C SER A 66 15.24 -5.03 -9.37
N LYS A 67 14.19 -5.87 -9.40
CA LYS A 67 13.44 -6.23 -10.62
C LYS A 67 11.99 -6.52 -10.27
N ILE A 68 11.21 -5.46 -10.05
CA ILE A 68 9.79 -5.57 -9.69
C ILE A 68 8.99 -4.49 -10.41
N THR A 69 7.71 -4.76 -10.67
CA THR A 69 6.76 -3.76 -11.12
C THR A 69 6.14 -3.03 -9.93
N ALA A 70 5.64 -1.79 -10.12
CA ALA A 70 4.97 -1.07 -9.04
C ALA A 70 3.76 -1.83 -8.48
N ARG A 71 3.02 -2.52 -9.35
CA ARG A 71 1.90 -3.39 -8.97
C ARG A 71 2.37 -4.56 -8.12
N GLN A 72 3.46 -5.24 -8.50
CA GLN A 72 4.01 -6.32 -7.70
C GLN A 72 4.51 -5.82 -6.34
N ALA A 73 5.14 -4.64 -6.31
CA ALA A 73 5.60 -4.00 -5.08
C ALA A 73 4.44 -3.66 -4.14
N ILE A 74 3.38 -3.01 -4.64
CA ILE A 74 2.16 -2.73 -3.87
C ILE A 74 1.56 -4.03 -3.35
N VAL A 75 1.49 -5.06 -4.19
CA VAL A 75 0.92 -6.35 -3.80
C VAL A 75 1.72 -6.97 -2.65
N ALA A 76 3.04 -7.03 -2.79
CA ALA A 76 3.94 -7.57 -1.77
C ALA A 76 3.85 -6.79 -0.45
N LEU A 77 3.76 -5.46 -0.50
CA LEU A 77 3.55 -4.64 0.70
C LEU A 77 2.22 -4.99 1.38
N CYS A 78 1.12 -5.09 0.64
CA CYS A 78 -0.15 -5.44 1.27
C CYS A 78 -0.15 -6.85 1.87
N GLU A 79 0.46 -7.83 1.20
CA GLU A 79 0.56 -9.21 1.72
C GLU A 79 1.40 -9.29 3.00
N ASN A 80 2.51 -8.54 3.07
CA ASN A 80 3.41 -8.56 4.22
C ASN A 80 2.87 -7.81 5.45
N TYR A 81 1.95 -6.87 5.26
CA TYR A 81 1.43 -5.98 6.32
C TYR A 81 -0.08 -6.13 6.53
N ASP A 82 -0.66 -7.28 6.17
CA ASP A 82 -2.09 -7.58 6.35
C ASP A 82 -3.05 -6.50 5.80
N LEU A 83 -2.74 -5.98 4.61
CA LEU A 83 -3.60 -5.04 3.89
C LEU A 83 -4.32 -5.76 2.73
N ILE A 84 -5.47 -5.22 2.33
CA ILE A 84 -6.25 -5.69 1.19
C ILE A 84 -6.55 -4.55 0.22
N ILE A 85 -6.53 -4.89 -1.07
CA ILE A 85 -7.03 -4.05 -2.16
C ILE A 85 -8.47 -4.46 -2.41
N VAL A 86 -9.40 -3.52 -2.25
CA VAL A 86 -10.83 -3.74 -2.46
C VAL A 86 -11.41 -2.63 -3.32
N LYS A 87 -12.48 -2.94 -4.06
CA LYS A 87 -13.31 -1.92 -4.72
C LYS A 87 -14.44 -1.52 -3.76
N ASP A 88 -14.54 -0.23 -3.45
CA ASP A 88 -15.64 0.34 -2.69
C ASP A 88 -16.94 0.20 -3.50
N SER A 89 -17.94 -0.46 -2.94
CA SER A 89 -19.21 -0.70 -3.64
C SER A 89 -20.08 0.55 -3.75
N ALA A 90 -19.87 1.56 -2.90
CA ALA A 90 -20.65 2.79 -2.88
C ALA A 90 -20.06 3.84 -3.82
N THR A 91 -18.73 4.03 -3.82
CA THR A 91 -18.07 5.05 -4.67
C THR A 91 -17.51 4.47 -5.96
N GLY A 92 -17.23 3.16 -6.00
CA GLY A 92 -16.56 2.50 -7.12
C GLY A 92 -15.03 2.62 -7.09
N ASP A 93 -14.47 3.35 -6.11
CA ASP A 93 -13.03 3.59 -5.99
C ASP A 93 -12.30 2.33 -5.53
N ILE A 94 -11.03 2.20 -5.93
CA ILE A 94 -10.16 1.16 -5.40
C ILE A 94 -9.53 1.68 -4.12
N ARG A 95 -9.61 0.91 -3.03
CA ARG A 95 -9.08 1.28 -1.71
C ARG A 95 -8.12 0.21 -1.19
N ILE A 96 -7.00 0.66 -0.63
CA ILE A 96 -6.10 -0.16 0.20
C ILE A 96 -6.45 0.09 1.65
N LYS A 97 -6.75 -0.96 2.40
CA LYS A 97 -7.13 -0.89 3.82
C LYS A 97 -6.59 -2.09 4.61
N PRO A 98 -6.49 -2.02 5.94
CA PRO A 98 -6.22 -3.20 6.76
C PRO A 98 -7.25 -4.32 6.52
N LYS A 99 -6.80 -5.57 6.61
CA LYS A 99 -7.62 -6.77 6.34
C LYS A 99 -8.74 -7.03 7.35
N ASN A 100 -8.73 -6.36 8.51
CA ASN A 100 -9.70 -6.49 9.62
C ASN A 100 -11.15 -6.72 9.19
#